data_AF-A0A831K2U5-F1
#
_entry.id   AF-A0A831K2U5-F1
#
_cell.length_a   1.000
_cell.length_b   1.000
_cell.length_c   1.000
_cell.angle_alpha   90.00
_cell.angle_beta   90.00
_cell.angle_gamma   90.00
#
_symmetry.space_group_name_H-M   'P 1'
#
loop_
_entity.id
_entity.type
_entity.pdbx_description
1 polymer ?
#
loop_
_entity_poly.entity_id
_entity_poly.type
_entity_poly.pdbx_seq_one_letter_code
_entity_poly.pdbx_strand_id
1 'polypeptide(L)'
;AEGKDIVVVAGGIGLAPLRPIVYHMLNNRERYKRISILYGTRMPSDIIFLKELESLRGRFDVDLYVTVDRADKTWMGNVGVVTTLIKKTNFDPSNTTAFLCGPEIMMRYTAIALQQQELAPENIYVSLERNMKCGVGLCGHCQYTGKIICKDGPVFNYDSVKDLIKKREI
;
A
#
# COMPACT_ATOMS: atom_id res chain seq x y z
N ALA A 1 14.52 -5.09 -1.48
CA ALA A 1 13.59 -5.59 -2.51
C ALA A 1 14.16 -5.46 -3.94
N GLU A 2 15.46 -5.17 -4.11
CA GLU A 2 16.09 -5.19 -5.45
C GLU A 2 16.03 -6.59 -6.07
N GLY A 3 15.96 -6.68 -7.39
CA GLY A 3 15.80 -7.93 -8.16
C GLY A 3 14.40 -8.55 -8.11
N LYS A 4 13.44 -7.92 -7.41
CA LYS A 4 12.06 -8.40 -7.23
C LYS A 4 11.06 -7.60 -8.06
N ASP A 5 9.89 -8.19 -8.26
CA ASP A 5 8.68 -7.46 -8.60
C ASP A 5 8.20 -6.68 -7.36
N ILE A 6 7.61 -5.51 -7.57
CA ILE A 6 7.11 -4.65 -6.51
C ILE A 6 5.63 -4.36 -6.73
N VAL A 7 4.83 -4.55 -5.68
CA VAL A 7 3.42 -4.17 -5.65
C VAL A 7 3.21 -3.10 -4.58
N VAL A 8 2.86 -1.89 -4.98
CA VAL A 8 2.50 -0.80 -4.05
C VAL A 8 1.00 -0.67 -4.03
N VAL A 9 0.39 -0.73 -2.85
CA VAL A 9 -1.07 -0.53 -2.68
C VAL A 9 -1.33 0.60 -1.70
N ALA A 10 -2.00 1.63 -2.20
CA ALA A 10 -2.31 2.84 -1.46
C ALA A 10 -3.82 3.08 -1.36
N GLY A 11 -4.28 3.58 -0.21
CA GLY A 11 -5.67 4.03 -0.01
C GLY A 11 -5.73 5.48 0.50
N GLY A 12 -6.42 6.35 -0.23
CA GLY A 12 -6.62 7.75 0.14
C GLY A 12 -5.28 8.49 0.33
N ILE A 13 -5.06 9.04 1.53
CA ILE A 13 -3.81 9.71 1.88
C ILE A 13 -2.61 8.77 2.05
N GLY A 14 -2.83 7.45 2.11
CA GLY A 14 -1.77 6.45 2.21
C GLY A 14 -0.81 6.43 1.01
N LEU A 15 -1.15 7.09 -0.10
CA LEU A 15 -0.21 7.30 -1.21
C LEU A 15 0.92 8.27 -0.81
N ALA A 16 0.66 9.25 0.04
CA ALA A 16 1.67 10.23 0.46
C ALA A 16 2.91 9.60 1.13
N PRO A 17 2.78 8.71 2.14
CA PRO A 17 3.94 8.03 2.72
C PRO A 17 4.59 7.00 1.79
N LEU A 18 3.87 6.49 0.78
CA LEU A 18 4.43 5.57 -0.22
C LEU A 18 5.12 6.30 -1.40
N ARG A 19 4.87 7.60 -1.58
CA ARG A 19 5.43 8.39 -2.67
C ARG A 19 6.98 8.38 -2.70
N PRO A 20 7.71 8.50 -1.57
CA PRO A 20 9.17 8.41 -1.58
C PRO A 20 9.69 7.05 -2.08
N ILE A 21 9.04 5.94 -1.72
CA ILE A 21 9.46 4.62 -2.22
C ILE A 21 9.18 4.47 -3.71
N VAL A 22 8.06 5.04 -4.20
CA VAL A 22 7.75 5.07 -5.63
C VAL A 22 8.84 5.84 -6.37
N TYR A 23 9.20 7.04 -5.94
CA TYR A 23 10.30 7.80 -6.56
C TYR A 23 11.63 7.08 -6.51
N HIS A 24 11.97 6.47 -5.38
CA HIS A 24 13.20 5.70 -5.26
C HIS A 24 13.27 4.58 -6.29
N MET A 25 12.17 3.85 -6.49
CA MET A 25 12.12 2.76 -7.47
C MET A 25 12.18 3.27 -8.92
N LEU A 26 11.55 4.41 -9.21
CA LEU A 26 11.59 5.00 -10.55
C LEU A 26 12.98 5.54 -10.90
N ASN A 27 13.69 6.09 -9.92
CA ASN A 27 15.05 6.60 -10.09
C ASN A 27 16.11 5.48 -10.17
N ASN A 28 15.77 4.27 -9.73
CA ASN A 28 16.64 3.08 -9.77
C ASN A 28 15.92 1.94 -10.51
N ARG A 29 15.22 2.28 -11.60
CA ARG A 29 14.26 1.40 -12.28
C ARG A 29 14.89 0.07 -12.69
N GLU A 30 16.14 0.10 -13.12
CA GLU A 30 16.93 -1.05 -13.57
C GLU A 30 17.15 -2.10 -12.48
N ARG A 31 17.01 -1.74 -11.20
CA ARG A 31 17.18 -2.66 -10.07
C ARG A 31 15.92 -3.45 -9.73
N TYR A 32 14.80 -3.15 -10.37
CA TYR A 32 13.52 -3.79 -10.10
C TYR A 32 13.00 -4.46 -11.35
N LYS A 33 12.26 -5.56 -11.18
CA LYS A 33 11.61 -6.25 -12.30
C LYS A 33 10.34 -5.50 -12.70
N ARG A 34 9.16 -5.96 -12.29
CA ARG A 34 7.88 -5.25 -12.49
C ARG A 34 7.62 -4.30 -11.33
N ILE A 35 7.02 -3.14 -11.61
CA ILE A 35 6.49 -2.23 -10.59
C ILE A 35 5.00 -2.03 -10.88
N SER A 36 4.14 -2.45 -9.97
CA SER A 36 2.70 -2.24 -10.04
C SER A 36 2.24 -1.33 -8.90
N ILE A 37 1.51 -0.28 -9.23
CA ILE A 37 0.97 0.71 -8.29
C ILE A 37 -0.55 0.64 -8.36
N LEU A 38 -1.16 0.27 -7.25
CA LEU A 38 -2.61 0.16 -7.07
C LEU A 38 -3.07 1.26 -6.11
N TYR A 39 -3.94 2.15 -6.58
CA TYR A 39 -4.40 3.29 -5.77
C TYR A 39 -5.92 3.36 -5.70
N GLY A 40 -6.46 3.45 -4.50
CA GLY A 40 -7.90 3.58 -4.25
C GLY A 40 -8.27 4.85 -3.48
N THR A 41 -9.31 5.55 -3.90
CA THR A 41 -9.94 6.65 -3.14
C THR A 41 -11.46 6.49 -3.04
N ARG A 42 -12.14 7.31 -2.25
CA ARG A 42 -13.61 7.23 -2.16
C ARG A 42 -14.26 7.87 -3.40
N MET A 43 -13.81 9.06 -3.77
CA MET A 43 -14.28 9.81 -4.94
C MET A 43 -13.09 10.24 -5.82
N PRO A 44 -13.33 10.58 -7.10
CA PRO A 44 -12.31 11.14 -7.99
C PRO A 44 -11.68 12.41 -7.43
N SER A 45 -12.46 13.25 -6.75
CA SER A 45 -12.00 14.48 -6.09
C SER A 45 -10.99 14.25 -4.97
N ASP A 46 -10.93 13.03 -4.40
CA ASP A 46 -10.03 12.69 -3.30
C ASP A 46 -8.65 12.22 -3.80
N ILE A 47 -8.45 12.11 -5.12
CA ILE A 47 -7.19 11.69 -5.73
C ILE A 47 -6.13 12.75 -5.48
N ILE A 48 -5.13 12.40 -4.69
CA ILE A 48 -3.94 13.24 -4.49
C ILE A 48 -2.88 12.94 -5.54
N PHE A 49 -2.04 13.93 -5.84
CA PHE A 49 -0.95 13.84 -6.83
C PHE A 49 -1.43 13.48 -8.24
N LEU A 50 -2.58 13.98 -8.69
CA LEU A 50 -3.17 13.67 -10.00
C LEU A 50 -2.18 13.81 -11.17
N LYS A 51 -1.45 14.94 -11.24
CA LYS A 51 -0.44 15.19 -12.30
C LYS A 51 0.66 14.13 -12.33
N GLU A 52 1.07 13.63 -11.16
CA GLU A 52 2.08 12.58 -11.06
C GLU A 52 1.52 11.24 -11.53
N LEU A 53 0.29 10.91 -11.11
CA LEU A 53 -0.40 9.70 -11.59
C LEU A 53 -0.60 9.73 -13.11
N GLU A 54 -0.94 10.87 -13.70
CA GLU A 54 -1.01 11.06 -15.15
C GLU A 54 0.36 10.82 -15.81
N SER A 55 1.44 11.36 -15.24
CA SER A 55 2.79 11.11 -15.74
C SER A 55 3.17 9.63 -15.65
N LEU A 56 2.76 8.92 -14.59
CA LEU A 56 3.01 7.49 -14.43
C LEU A 56 2.20 6.65 -15.41
N ARG A 57 0.96 7.04 -15.75
CA ARG A 57 0.16 6.35 -16.78
C ARG A 57 0.80 6.38 -18.15
N GLY A 58 1.60 7.41 -18.46
CA GLY A 58 2.32 7.53 -19.72
C GLY A 58 3.58 6.66 -19.82
N ARG A 59 3.96 5.96 -18.74
CA ARG A 59 5.16 5.11 -18.70
C ARG A 59 4.84 3.68 -19.11
N PHE A 60 5.73 3.06 -19.87
CA PHE A 60 5.61 1.64 -20.26
C PHE A 60 6.20 0.66 -19.24
N ASP A 61 7.00 1.17 -18.30
CA ASP A 61 7.77 0.39 -17.34
C ASP A 61 7.12 0.32 -15.94
N VAL A 62 5.89 0.83 -15.80
CA VAL A 62 5.10 0.85 -14.56
C VAL A 62 3.65 0.52 -14.86
N ASP A 63 3.08 -0.44 -14.12
CA ASP A 63 1.65 -0.74 -14.18
C ASP A 63 0.90 0.11 -13.16
N LEU A 64 0.16 1.13 -13.59
CA LEU A 64 -0.66 1.97 -12.69
C LEU A 64 -2.14 1.67 -12.85
N TYR A 65 -2.78 1.24 -11.76
CA TYR A 65 -4.23 1.07 -11.69
C TYR A 65 -4.81 1.94 -10.57
N VAL A 66 -5.78 2.79 -10.94
CA VAL A 66 -6.50 3.64 -10.01
C VAL A 66 -7.97 3.24 -9.99
N THR A 67 -8.55 3.20 -8.79
CA THR A 67 -9.98 2.93 -8.56
C THR A 67 -10.58 3.94 -7.60
N VAL A 68 -11.89 4.16 -7.74
CA VAL A 68 -12.69 4.95 -6.79
C VAL A 68 -13.85 4.11 -6.27
N ASP A 69 -14.27 4.32 -5.03
CA ASP A 69 -15.46 3.63 -4.50
C ASP A 69 -16.74 4.13 -5.19
N ARG A 70 -16.80 5.44 -5.51
CA ARG A 70 -17.95 6.09 -6.15
C ARG A 70 -17.47 6.95 -7.32
N ALA A 71 -17.89 6.60 -8.53
CA ALA A 71 -17.63 7.40 -9.71
C ALA A 71 -18.57 8.60 -9.80
N ASP A 72 -18.06 9.71 -10.33
CA ASP A 72 -18.87 10.83 -10.83
C ASP A 72 -18.77 10.90 -12.36
N LYS A 73 -19.35 11.96 -12.96
CA LYS A 73 -19.36 12.14 -14.43
C LYS A 73 -17.97 12.32 -15.05
N THR A 74 -16.95 12.62 -14.24
CA THR A 74 -15.57 12.87 -14.70
C THR A 74 -14.72 11.61 -14.70
N TRP A 75 -15.18 10.53 -14.05
CA TRP A 75 -14.41 9.33 -13.86
C TRP A 75 -14.70 8.25 -14.90
N MET A 76 -13.66 7.85 -15.63
CA MET A 76 -13.71 6.76 -16.61
C MET A 76 -12.84 5.56 -16.22
N GLY A 77 -12.27 5.55 -15.01
CA GLY A 77 -11.38 4.49 -14.53
C GLY A 77 -12.11 3.35 -13.83
N ASN A 78 -11.37 2.58 -13.04
CA ASN A 78 -11.95 1.47 -12.28
C ASN A 78 -12.88 1.97 -11.17
N VAL A 79 -13.91 1.19 -10.85
CA VAL A 79 -14.83 1.48 -9.74
C VAL A 79 -14.88 0.27 -8.83
N GLY A 80 -14.75 0.51 -7.52
CA GLY A 80 -14.74 -0.51 -6.48
C GLY A 80 -13.48 -0.48 -5.63
N VAL A 81 -13.39 -1.43 -4.70
CA VAL A 81 -12.28 -1.51 -3.73
C VAL A 81 -10.95 -1.88 -4.40
N VAL A 82 -9.84 -1.34 -3.89
CA VAL A 82 -8.49 -1.51 -4.45
C VAL A 82 -8.04 -2.97 -4.56
N THR A 83 -8.55 -3.86 -3.71
CA THR A 83 -8.23 -5.29 -3.73
C THR A 83 -8.63 -5.97 -5.04
N THR A 84 -9.65 -5.45 -5.74
CA THR A 84 -10.07 -5.96 -7.05
C THR A 84 -9.00 -5.76 -8.13
N LEU A 85 -8.11 -4.77 -7.95
CA LEU A 85 -7.05 -4.44 -8.91
C LEU A 85 -5.87 -5.42 -8.83
N ILE A 86 -5.71 -6.16 -7.73
CA ILE A 86 -4.60 -7.13 -7.56
C ILE A 86 -4.60 -8.16 -8.68
N LYS A 87 -5.78 -8.66 -9.08
CA LYS A 87 -5.91 -9.62 -10.19
C LYS A 87 -5.53 -9.06 -11.56
N LYS A 88 -5.39 -7.74 -11.69
CA LYS A 88 -4.94 -7.08 -12.92
C LYS A 88 -3.40 -7.00 -12.99
N THR A 89 -2.72 -7.22 -11.88
CA THR A 89 -1.25 -7.24 -11.83
C THR A 89 -0.73 -8.63 -12.17
N ASN A 90 0.39 -8.69 -12.89
CA ASN A 90 1.02 -9.94 -13.33
C ASN A 90 2.41 -10.11 -12.68
N PHE A 91 2.46 -10.04 -11.35
CA PHE A 91 3.69 -10.21 -10.57
C PHE A 91 3.98 -11.69 -10.33
N ASP A 92 5.25 -12.04 -10.15
CA ASP A 92 5.70 -13.37 -9.72
C ASP A 92 5.65 -13.48 -8.18
N PRO A 93 4.70 -14.22 -7.58
CA PRO A 93 4.55 -14.28 -6.13
C PRO A 93 5.77 -14.85 -5.40
N SER A 94 6.58 -15.67 -6.07
CA SER A 94 7.82 -16.23 -5.50
C SER A 94 8.94 -15.19 -5.38
N ASN A 95 8.84 -14.09 -6.14
CA ASN A 95 9.86 -13.06 -6.24
C ASN A 95 9.26 -11.64 -6.23
N THR A 96 8.30 -11.42 -5.33
CA THR A 96 7.62 -10.13 -5.16
C THR A 96 7.81 -9.56 -3.76
N THR A 97 7.75 -8.23 -3.63
CA THR A 97 7.55 -7.55 -2.33
C THR A 97 6.42 -6.55 -2.46
N ALA A 98 5.51 -6.56 -1.48
CA ALA A 98 4.36 -5.65 -1.45
C ALA A 98 4.49 -4.60 -0.34
N PHE A 99 4.10 -3.35 -0.64
CA PHE A 99 4.05 -2.24 0.32
C PHE A 99 2.64 -1.67 0.38
N LEU A 100 2.05 -1.70 1.58
CA LEU A 100 0.66 -1.34 1.82
C LEU A 100 0.57 -0.14 2.76
N CYS A 101 -0.19 0.88 2.39
CA CYS A 101 -0.48 2.00 3.28
C CYS A 101 -1.86 2.61 3.00
N GLY A 102 -2.62 2.86 4.06
CA GLY A 102 -3.94 3.46 4.01
C GLY A 102 -4.80 2.92 5.15
N PRO A 103 -6.14 2.96 5.02
CA PRO A 103 -7.03 2.46 6.06
C PRO A 103 -6.68 1.01 6.47
N GLU A 104 -6.66 0.73 7.77
CA GLU A 104 -6.25 -0.58 8.30
C GLU A 104 -7.06 -1.74 7.69
N ILE A 105 -8.37 -1.51 7.50
CA ILE A 105 -9.27 -2.48 6.86
C ILE A 105 -8.86 -2.76 5.40
N MET A 106 -8.39 -1.73 4.67
CA MET A 106 -7.91 -1.87 3.31
C MET A 106 -6.61 -2.68 3.29
N MET A 107 -5.65 -2.37 4.16
CA MET A 107 -4.38 -3.12 4.23
C MET A 107 -4.61 -4.58 4.58
N ARG A 108 -5.51 -4.88 5.54
CA ARG A 108 -5.88 -6.26 5.93
C ARG A 108 -6.42 -7.06 4.75
N TYR A 109 -7.44 -6.54 4.05
CA TYR A 109 -8.03 -7.27 2.92
C TYR A 109 -7.09 -7.33 1.71
N THR A 110 -6.24 -6.33 1.52
CA THR A 110 -5.20 -6.35 0.49
C THR A 110 -4.17 -7.44 0.76
N ALA A 111 -3.69 -7.56 2.01
CA ALA A 111 -2.77 -8.63 2.39
C ALA A 111 -3.41 -10.02 2.18
N ILE A 112 -4.67 -10.21 2.57
CA ILE A 112 -5.41 -11.46 2.31
C ILE A 112 -5.49 -11.75 0.80
N ALA A 113 -5.84 -10.76 -0.02
CA ALA A 113 -5.96 -10.94 -1.46
C ALA A 113 -4.60 -11.22 -2.14
N LEU A 114 -3.50 -10.64 -1.63
CA LEU A 114 -2.14 -10.98 -2.05
C LEU A 114 -1.75 -12.42 -1.67
N GLN A 115 -2.10 -12.86 -0.47
CA GLN A 115 -1.90 -14.26 -0.04
C GLN A 115 -2.71 -15.25 -0.88
N GLN A 116 -3.91 -14.87 -1.34
CA GLN A 116 -4.70 -15.66 -2.30
C GLN A 116 -4.04 -15.74 -3.69
N GLN A 117 -3.04 -14.90 -3.97
CA GLN A 117 -2.16 -15.01 -5.14
C GLN A 117 -0.80 -15.59 -4.75
N GLU A 118 -0.74 -16.33 -3.64
CA GLU A 118 0.44 -17.06 -3.15
C GLU A 118 1.61 -16.18 -2.70
N LEU A 119 1.42 -14.86 -2.56
CA LEU A 119 2.45 -14.00 -1.99
C LEU A 119 2.61 -14.29 -0.49
N ALA A 120 3.81 -14.72 -0.11
CA ALA A 120 4.12 -15.07 1.27
C ALA A 120 3.99 -13.84 2.20
N PRO A 121 3.39 -13.99 3.40
CA PRO A 121 3.11 -12.87 4.31
C PRO A 121 4.37 -12.12 4.74
N GLU A 122 5.52 -12.78 4.78
CA GLU A 122 6.83 -12.19 5.06
C GLU A 122 7.35 -11.27 3.95
N ASN A 123 6.73 -11.28 2.76
CA ASN A 123 7.05 -10.37 1.67
C ASN A 123 6.06 -9.19 1.58
N ILE A 124 5.14 -9.07 2.53
CA ILE A 124 4.15 -7.99 2.59
C ILE A 124 4.52 -7.04 3.74
N TYR A 125 4.64 -5.76 3.43
CA TYR A 125 4.90 -4.70 4.41
C TYR A 125 3.67 -3.81 4.55
N VAL A 126 3.28 -3.53 5.79
CA VAL A 126 2.15 -2.67 6.14
C VAL A 126 2.64 -1.48 6.95
N SER A 127 2.16 -0.27 6.64
CA SER A 127 2.40 0.92 7.45
C SER A 127 1.24 1.12 8.43
N LEU A 128 1.45 0.79 9.70
CA LEU A 128 0.42 0.92 10.74
C LEU A 128 0.38 2.34 11.29
N GLU A 129 -0.83 2.81 11.59
CA GLU A 129 -1.08 4.13 12.20
C GLU A 129 -1.77 3.96 13.55
N ARG A 130 -1.40 4.76 14.55
CA ARG A 130 -2.05 4.80 15.87
C ARG A 130 -2.07 6.22 16.39
N ASN A 131 -2.90 6.48 17.40
CA ASN A 131 -2.88 7.76 18.10
C ASN A 131 -1.51 7.97 18.77
N MET A 132 -0.74 8.89 18.21
CA MET A 132 0.58 9.27 18.70
C MET A 132 0.48 10.58 19.49
N LYS A 133 1.23 10.65 20.60
CA LYS A 133 1.48 11.92 21.32
C LYS A 133 2.93 12.33 21.22
N CYS A 134 3.83 11.54 21.84
CA CYS A 134 5.25 11.90 21.86
C CYS A 134 5.98 11.67 20.53
N GLY A 135 5.55 10.69 19.71
CA GLY A 135 6.23 10.31 18.46
C GLY A 135 7.63 9.68 18.62
N VAL A 136 8.17 9.58 19.84
CA VAL A 136 9.56 9.16 20.11
C VAL A 136 9.65 7.98 21.09
N GLY A 137 8.54 7.27 21.31
CA GLY A 137 8.49 6.05 22.12
C GLY A 137 8.52 6.23 23.63
N LEU A 138 8.35 7.44 24.15
CA LEU A 138 8.38 7.73 25.59
C LEU A 138 7.03 7.47 26.29
N CYS A 139 5.91 7.82 25.64
CA CYS A 139 4.61 7.89 26.32
C CYS A 139 3.72 6.64 26.17
N GLY A 140 4.10 5.67 25.34
CA GLY A 140 3.30 4.44 25.10
C GLY A 140 1.92 4.61 24.44
N HIS A 141 1.50 5.81 24.05
CA HIS A 141 0.14 6.03 23.50
C HIS A 141 -0.13 5.28 22.18
N CYS A 142 0.91 5.12 21.37
CA CYS A 142 0.84 4.34 20.14
C CYS A 142 1.21 2.87 20.38
N GLN A 143 0.98 2.33 21.58
CA GLN A 143 1.20 0.92 21.86
C GLN A 143 0.18 0.07 21.12
N TYR A 144 0.64 -1.02 20.53
CA TYR A 144 -0.19 -2.03 19.91
C TYR A 144 0.32 -3.43 20.26
N THR A 145 -0.29 -4.02 21.31
CA THR A 145 0.06 -5.34 21.86
C THR A 145 1.57 -5.55 22.00
N GLY A 146 2.21 -4.72 22.84
CA GLY A 146 3.65 -4.82 23.13
C GLY A 146 4.58 -4.18 22.10
N LYS A 147 4.07 -3.69 20.96
CA LYS A 147 4.84 -2.86 20.01
C LYS A 147 4.53 -1.39 20.21
N ILE A 148 5.51 -0.50 20.11
CA ILE A 148 5.35 0.95 20.13
C ILE A 148 5.48 1.46 18.70
N ILE A 149 4.36 1.76 18.03
CA ILE A 149 4.35 2.05 16.58
C ILE A 149 5.32 3.16 16.16
N CYS A 150 5.42 4.26 16.92
CA CYS A 150 6.33 5.37 16.60
C CYS A 150 7.83 5.06 16.79
N LYS A 151 8.18 3.98 17.48
CA LYS A 151 9.56 3.59 17.77
C LYS A 151 9.97 2.31 17.02
N ASP A 152 9.10 1.31 17.05
CA ASP A 152 9.36 -0.02 16.48
C ASP A 152 8.88 -0.12 15.02
N GLY A 153 8.06 0.83 14.58
CA GLY A 153 7.48 0.89 13.23
C GLY A 153 7.78 2.22 12.54
N PRO A 154 6.83 2.81 11.79
CA PRO A 154 5.44 2.37 11.58
C PRO A 154 5.28 1.22 10.57
N VAL A 155 6.33 0.90 9.83
CA VAL A 155 6.32 -0.14 8.79
C VAL A 155 6.71 -1.49 9.39
N PHE A 156 5.81 -2.46 9.28
CA PHE A 156 6.02 -3.82 9.77
C PHE A 156 5.88 -4.84 8.66
N ASN A 157 6.59 -5.95 8.82
CA ASN A 157 6.29 -7.17 8.10
C ASN A 157 4.89 -7.68 8.50
N TYR A 158 4.04 -7.98 7.54
CA TYR A 158 2.66 -8.41 7.78
C TYR A 158 2.59 -9.67 8.63
N ASP A 159 3.49 -10.65 8.44
CA ASP A 159 3.51 -11.88 9.23
C ASP A 159 3.62 -11.59 10.75
N SER A 160 4.41 -10.56 11.11
CA SER A 160 4.63 -10.15 12.51
C SER A 160 3.45 -9.41 13.16
N VAL A 161 2.49 -8.93 12.37
CA VAL A 161 1.35 -8.10 12.84
C VAL A 161 -0.01 -8.60 12.36
N LYS A 162 -0.09 -9.71 11.62
CA LYS A 162 -1.32 -10.25 11.00
C LYS A 162 -2.44 -10.52 12.01
N ASP A 163 -2.11 -10.87 13.24
CA ASP A 163 -3.10 -11.14 14.29
C ASP A 163 -3.45 -9.89 15.10
N LEU A 164 -2.63 -8.86 15.01
CA LEU A 164 -2.93 -7.57 15.59
C LEU A 164 -3.96 -6.85 14.71
N ILE A 165 -3.66 -6.67 13.42
CA ILE A 165 -4.47 -5.92 12.43
C ILE A 165 -5.90 -6.45 12.23
N LYS A 166 -6.21 -7.64 12.78
CA LYS A 166 -7.56 -8.21 12.78
C LYS A 166 -8.45 -7.64 13.90
N LYS A 167 -7.85 -7.10 14.96
CA LYS A 167 -8.51 -6.65 16.17
C LYS A 167 -8.97 -5.20 16.01
N ARG A 168 -10.27 -4.99 16.15
CA ARG A 168 -10.87 -3.66 16.18
C ARG A 168 -10.53 -3.02 17.53
N GLU A 169 -10.06 -1.77 17.51
CA GLU A 169 -9.92 -0.96 18.72
C GLU A 169 -11.33 -0.65 19.26
N ILE A 170 -11.53 -0.92 20.56
CA ILE A 170 -12.74 -0.57 21.32
C ILE A 170 -12.47 0.76 22.01
#